data_AF-A0A9W6Y011-F1
#
_entry.id   AF-A0A9W6Y011-F1
#
_cell.length_a   1.000
_cell.length_b   1.000
_cell.length_c   1.000
_cell.angle_alpha   90.00
_cell.angle_beta   90.00
_cell.angle_gamma   90.00
#
_symmetry.space_group_name_H-M   'P 1'
#
loop_
_entity.id
_entity.type
_entity.pdbx_description
1 polymer ?
#
loop_
_entity_poly.entity_id
_entity_poly.type
_entity_poly.pdbx_seq_one_letter_code
_entity_poly.pdbx_strand_id
1 'polypeptide(L)'
;MAYGLFLSGSKLVTVFDFGGGTLDVSLMSIQDGRFEVLGIGGDTNLGGEDINNVLVDHLLELLYKHHDVVKAQVAGLDMVRLRREVEKAKIQLSQEEHADIEVDDIAGVKKFTYTLMRRKFEQLCDPIWKKYVQMPSNVVLLSISIDNLVYTGVFGSFPVC
;
A
#
# COMPACT_ATOMS: atom_id res chain seq x y z
N MET A 1 -18.79 -11.26 4.30
CA MET A 1 -19.65 -10.25 4.95
C MET A 1 -19.57 -10.46 6.46
N ALA A 2 -18.92 -9.56 7.21
CA ALA A 2 -18.66 -9.81 8.64
C ALA A 2 -18.90 -8.61 9.57
N TYR A 3 -19.26 -7.42 9.07
CA TYR A 3 -19.49 -6.25 9.93
C TYR A 3 -20.88 -5.67 9.65
N GLY A 4 -21.77 -5.68 10.66
CA GLY A 4 -23.00 -4.88 10.64
C GLY A 4 -24.34 -5.59 10.93
N LEU A 5 -24.39 -6.93 11.03
CA LEU A 5 -25.66 -7.67 11.10
C LEU A 5 -26.49 -7.45 12.38
N PHE A 6 -25.95 -6.79 13.41
CA PHE A 6 -26.61 -6.61 14.71
C PHE A 6 -26.65 -5.15 15.19
N LEU A 7 -26.43 -4.17 14.31
CA LEU A 7 -26.45 -2.76 14.70
C LEU A 7 -27.87 -2.19 14.56
N SER A 8 -28.46 -1.78 15.67
CA SER A 8 -29.74 -1.06 15.69
C SER A 8 -29.55 0.39 15.20
N GLY A 9 -30.46 0.89 14.36
CA GLY A 9 -30.42 2.25 13.81
C GLY A 9 -29.88 2.35 12.37
N SER A 10 -30.05 3.51 11.73
CA SER A 10 -29.40 3.81 10.45
C SER A 10 -27.95 4.22 10.72
N LYS A 11 -27.00 3.59 10.02
CA LYS A 11 -25.58 3.89 10.13
C LYS A 11 -24.96 4.12 8.78
N LEU A 12 -24.08 5.11 8.71
CA LEU A 12 -23.24 5.35 7.55
C LEU A 12 -21.88 4.66 7.73
N VAL A 13 -21.50 3.85 6.76
CA VAL A 13 -20.23 3.12 6.72
C VAL A 13 -19.48 3.50 5.45
N THR A 14 -18.22 3.89 5.60
CA THR A 14 -17.31 4.01 4.45
C THR A 14 -16.33 2.85 4.48
N VAL A 15 -16.23 2.14 3.36
CA VAL A 15 -15.29 1.04 3.14
C VAL A 15 -14.15 1.55 2.28
N PHE A 16 -12.92 1.38 2.76
CA PHE A 16 -11.69 1.64 2.02
C PHE A 16 -11.03 0.32 1.69
N ASP A 17 -10.94 -0.01 0.41
CA ASP A 17 -10.21 -1.18 -0.08
C ASP A 17 -8.92 -0.74 -0.77
N PHE A 18 -7.78 -0.94 -0.11
CA PHE A 18 -6.47 -0.67 -0.67
C PHE A 18 -5.85 -1.97 -1.18
N GLY A 19 -6.07 -2.22 -2.47
CA GLY A 19 -5.58 -3.38 -3.17
C GLY A 19 -4.14 -3.25 -3.66
N GLY A 20 -3.74 -4.20 -4.50
CA GLY A 20 -2.40 -4.20 -5.11
C GLY A 20 -2.19 -3.09 -6.14
N GLY A 21 -3.24 -2.64 -6.84
CA GLY A 21 -3.12 -1.58 -7.85
C GLY A 21 -4.29 -0.60 -7.86
N THR A 22 -5.29 -0.80 -7.01
CA THR A 22 -6.47 0.05 -6.92
C THR A 22 -6.75 0.43 -5.48
N LEU A 23 -7.27 1.63 -5.32
CA LEU A 23 -7.92 2.10 -4.11
C LEU A 23 -9.39 2.25 -4.44
N ASP A 24 -10.24 1.42 -3.85
CA ASP A 24 -11.69 1.49 -4.02
C ASP A 24 -12.33 2.03 -2.73
N VAL A 25 -13.21 3.03 -2.86
CA VAL A 25 -13.91 3.67 -1.74
C VAL A 25 -15.40 3.52 -1.96
N SER A 26 -16.10 2.90 -1.02
CA SER A 26 -17.55 2.71 -1.08
C SER A 26 -18.24 3.32 0.14
N LEU A 27 -19.19 4.22 -0.09
CA LEU A 27 -20.07 4.76 0.94
C LEU A 27 -21.35 3.93 0.99
N MET A 28 -21.70 3.42 2.16
CA MET A 28 -22.83 2.51 2.36
C MET A 28 -23.69 2.95 3.55
N SER A 29 -25.00 2.87 3.41
CA SER A 29 -25.95 2.96 4.51
C SER A 29 -26.36 1.56 4.95
N ILE A 30 -26.42 1.35 6.27
CA ILE A 30 -26.97 0.15 6.88
C ILE A 30 -28.23 0.57 7.64
N GLN A 31 -29.38 0.02 7.26
CA GLN A 31 -30.65 0.24 7.97
C GLN A 31 -31.46 -1.05 8.01
N ASP A 32 -31.81 -1.50 9.22
CA ASP A 32 -32.64 -2.69 9.45
C ASP A 32 -32.15 -3.94 8.70
N GLY A 33 -30.82 -4.14 8.66
CA GLY A 33 -30.19 -5.26 7.95
C GLY A 33 -30.16 -5.13 6.43
N ARG A 34 -30.67 -4.03 5.86
CA ARG A 34 -30.49 -3.68 4.43
C ARG A 34 -29.23 -2.84 4.26
N PHE A 35 -28.49 -3.15 3.19
CA PHE A 35 -27.30 -2.44 2.77
C PHE A 35 -27.61 -1.67 1.48
N GLU A 36 -27.36 -0.37 1.48
CA GLU A 36 -27.52 0.48 0.30
C GLU A 36 -26.19 1.18 0.00
N VAL A 37 -25.73 1.11 -1.24
CA VAL A 37 -24.53 1.82 -1.69
C VAL A 37 -24.94 3.23 -2.11
N LEU A 38 -24.41 4.22 -1.40
CA LEU A 38 -24.70 5.63 -1.62
C LEU A 38 -23.73 6.29 -2.60
N GLY A 39 -22.51 5.74 -2.72
CA GLY A 39 -21.50 6.27 -3.62
C GLY A 39 -20.30 5.34 -3.74
N ILE A 40 -19.67 5.36 -4.91
CA ILE A 40 -18.42 4.64 -5.20
C ILE A 40 -17.44 5.67 -5.74
N GLY A 41 -16.22 5.64 -5.24
CA GLY A 41 -15.08 6.39 -5.74
C GLY A 41 -13.84 5.52 -5.70
N GLY A 42 -12.72 6.04 -6.17
CA GLY A 42 -11.53 5.22 -6.28
C GLY A 42 -10.41 5.87 -7.08
N ASP A 43 -9.22 5.29 -6.99
CA ASP A 43 -8.14 5.48 -7.96
C ASP A 43 -7.71 4.10 -8.46
N THR A 44 -7.82 3.92 -9.77
CA THR A 44 -7.49 2.66 -10.46
C THR A 44 -6.00 2.46 -10.68
N ASN A 45 -5.18 3.45 -10.28
CA ASN A 45 -3.73 3.46 -10.45
C ASN A 45 -3.02 3.80 -9.13
N LEU A 46 -3.61 3.44 -7.99
CA LEU A 46 -3.05 3.66 -6.68
C LEU A 46 -3.23 2.40 -5.83
N GLY A 47 -2.13 1.74 -5.47
CA GLY A 47 -2.18 0.54 -4.64
C GLY A 47 -0.83 0.12 -4.06
N GLY A 48 -0.77 -1.11 -3.55
CA GLY A 48 0.45 -1.70 -2.99
C GLY A 48 1.62 -1.82 -3.96
N GLU A 49 1.37 -1.81 -5.28
CA GLU A 49 2.40 -1.86 -6.31
C GLU A 49 3.12 -0.53 -6.48
N ASP A 50 2.46 0.61 -6.23
CA ASP A 50 3.14 1.91 -6.22
C ASP A 50 4.21 1.97 -5.12
N ILE A 51 3.89 1.37 -3.97
CA ILE A 51 4.84 1.24 -2.85
C ILE A 51 6.00 0.33 -3.27
N ASN A 52 5.71 -0.81 -3.89
CA ASN A 52 6.75 -1.70 -4.42
C ASN A 52 7.65 -0.97 -5.41
N ASN A 53 7.08 -0.18 -6.33
CA ASN A 53 7.82 0.58 -7.32
C ASN A 53 8.78 1.58 -6.68
N VAL A 54 8.32 2.36 -5.70
CA VAL A 54 9.16 3.32 -4.98
C VAL A 54 10.33 2.63 -4.26
N LEU A 55 10.07 1.48 -3.63
CA LEU A 55 11.12 0.72 -2.95
C LEU A 55 12.11 0.09 -3.93
N VAL A 56 11.62 -0.45 -5.04
CA VAL A 56 12.47 -0.97 -6.12
C VAL A 56 13.37 0.13 -6.66
N ASP A 57 12.83 1.31 -6.97
CA ASP A 57 13.60 2.44 -7.49
C ASP A 57 14.69 2.88 -6.50
N HIS A 58 14.36 2.96 -5.20
CA HIS A 58 15.34 3.26 -4.15
C HIS A 58 16.47 2.20 -4.07
N LEU A 59 16.15 0.91 -4.19
CA LEU A 59 17.16 -0.15 -4.21
C LEU A 59 18.02 -0.13 -5.48
N LEU A 60 17.43 0.17 -6.64
CA LEU A 60 18.16 0.32 -7.89
C LEU A 60 19.15 1.48 -7.81
N GLU A 61 18.75 2.62 -7.25
CA GLU A 61 19.65 3.75 -7.02
C GLU A 61 20.85 3.37 -6.13
N LEU A 62 20.61 2.61 -5.07
CA LEU A 62 21.68 2.10 -4.21
C LEU A 62 22.58 1.12 -4.96
N LEU A 63 22.02 0.20 -5.73
CA LEU A 63 22.78 -0.77 -6.52
C LEU A 63 23.70 -0.06 -7.52
N TYR A 64 23.16 0.92 -8.26
CA TYR A 64 23.93 1.69 -9.24
C TYR A 64 25.05 2.50 -8.59
N LYS A 65 24.77 3.09 -7.41
CA LYS A 65 25.75 3.91 -6.68
C LYS A 65 26.87 3.09 -6.02
N HIS A 66 26.56 1.89 -5.54
CA HIS A 66 27.50 1.10 -4.73
C HIS A 66 28.24 0.00 -5.50
N HIS A 67 27.73 -0.40 -6.67
CA HIS A 67 28.26 -1.53 -7.43
C HIS A 67 28.57 -1.21 -8.89
N ASP A 68 28.56 0.07 -9.29
CA ASP A 68 28.82 0.53 -10.67
C ASP A 68 27.95 -0.18 -11.73
N VAL A 69 26.75 -0.62 -11.34
CA VAL A 69 25.77 -1.27 -12.22
C VAL A 69 25.05 -0.19 -13.04
N VAL A 70 24.87 -0.40 -14.34
CA VAL A 70 24.01 0.45 -15.18
C VAL A 70 22.62 -0.14 -15.35
N LYS A 71 21.61 0.74 -15.48
CA LYS A 71 20.19 0.38 -15.56
C LYS A 71 19.87 -0.74 -16.57
N ALA A 72 20.54 -0.75 -17.71
CA ALA A 72 20.34 -1.76 -18.75
C ALA A 72 20.70 -3.19 -18.32
N GLN A 73 21.52 -3.35 -17.26
CA GLN A 73 21.92 -4.66 -16.74
C GLN A 73 20.90 -5.26 -15.79
N VAL A 74 20.04 -4.45 -15.16
CA VAL A 74 19.00 -4.94 -14.24
C VAL A 74 17.69 -5.06 -15.01
N ALA A 75 17.49 -6.20 -15.65
CA ALA A 75 16.34 -6.46 -16.50
C ALA A 75 15.84 -7.91 -16.37
N GLY A 76 14.61 -8.16 -16.83
CA GLY A 76 14.04 -9.50 -16.87
C GLY A 76 14.01 -10.17 -15.50
N LEU A 77 14.74 -11.28 -15.36
CA LEU A 77 14.74 -12.09 -14.14
C LEU A 77 15.26 -11.33 -12.91
N ASP A 78 16.21 -10.43 -13.09
CA ASP A 78 16.78 -9.62 -12.00
C ASP A 78 15.71 -8.72 -11.37
N MET A 79 14.88 -8.10 -12.20
CA MET A 79 13.76 -7.28 -11.73
C MET A 79 12.70 -8.12 -11.02
N VAL A 80 12.44 -9.35 -11.48
CA VAL A 80 11.51 -10.27 -10.82
C VAL A 80 12.03 -10.67 -9.44
N ARG A 81 13.32 -10.99 -9.32
CA ARG A 81 13.98 -11.29 -8.04
C ARG A 81 13.89 -10.10 -7.09
N LEU A 82 14.28 -8.92 -7.56
CA LEU A 82 14.25 -7.68 -6.77
C LEU A 82 12.84 -7.36 -6.26
N ARG A 83 11.82 -7.38 -7.13
CA ARG A 83 10.42 -7.15 -6.74
C ARG A 83 9.93 -8.13 -5.69
N ARG A 84 10.32 -9.41 -5.80
CA ARG A 84 9.93 -10.44 -4.83
C ARG A 84 10.49 -10.15 -3.43
N GLU A 85 11.77 -9.76 -3.34
CA GLU A 85 12.38 -9.45 -2.05
C GLU A 85 11.88 -8.13 -1.47
N VAL A 86 11.54 -7.15 -2.32
CA VAL A 86 10.85 -5.92 -1.91
C VAL A 86 9.46 -6.21 -1.33
N GLU A 87 8.65 -7.06 -1.97
CA GLU A 87 7.32 -7.42 -1.46
C GLU A 87 7.42 -8.06 -0.07
N LYS A 88 8.37 -8.98 0.13
CA LYS A 88 8.62 -9.59 1.44
C LYS A 88 9.01 -8.56 2.48
N ALA A 89 9.94 -7.67 2.16
CA ALA A 89 10.39 -6.64 3.08
C ALA A 89 9.27 -5.65 3.44
N LYS A 90 8.43 -5.29 2.47
CA LYS A 90 7.21 -4.50 2.72
C LYS A 90 6.29 -5.20 3.71
N ILE A 91 6.00 -6.49 3.50
CA ILE A 91 5.18 -7.28 4.42
C ILE A 91 5.82 -7.30 5.82
N GLN A 92 7.12 -7.52 5.93
CA GLN A 92 7.84 -7.53 7.22
C GLN A 92 7.76 -6.17 7.92
N LEU A 93 7.95 -5.06 7.20
CA LEU A 93 7.85 -3.70 7.73
C LEU A 93 6.45 -3.31 8.20
N SER A 94 5.41 -4.07 7.87
CA SER A 94 4.08 -3.89 8.48
C SER A 94 4.06 -4.24 9.96
N GLN A 95 4.99 -5.09 10.42
CA GLN A 95 5.04 -5.61 11.79
C GLN A 95 6.35 -5.24 12.51
N GLU A 96 7.44 -5.05 11.76
CA GLU A 96 8.77 -4.83 12.30
C GLU A 96 9.33 -3.44 11.97
N GLU A 97 10.28 -2.98 12.78
CA GLU A 97 10.95 -1.68 12.61
C GLU A 97 12.01 -1.67 11.49
N HIS A 98 12.42 -2.85 11.02
CA HIS A 98 13.37 -3.01 9.93
C HIS A 98 13.09 -4.29 9.15
N ALA A 99 13.62 -4.36 7.93
CA ALA A 99 13.62 -5.57 7.12
C ALA A 99 14.93 -5.68 6.34
N ASP A 100 15.49 -6.87 6.27
CA ASP A 100 16.69 -7.16 5.50
C ASP A 100 16.33 -7.64 4.10
N ILE A 101 16.85 -6.95 3.10
CA ILE A 101 16.63 -7.25 1.69
C ILE A 101 17.90 -7.88 1.14
N GLU A 102 17.81 -9.13 0.71
CA GLU A 102 18.92 -9.87 0.12
C GLU A 102 18.55 -10.35 -1.28
N VAL A 103 19.33 -9.93 -2.28
CA VAL A 103 19.16 -10.34 -3.67
C VAL A 103 20.45 -10.96 -4.17
N ASP A 104 20.39 -12.24 -4.49
CA ASP A 104 21.50 -12.96 -5.12
C ASP A 104 21.51 -12.74 -6.63
N ASP A 105 22.72 -12.67 -7.17
CA ASP A 105 22.99 -12.66 -8.61
C ASP A 105 22.14 -11.62 -9.36
N ILE A 106 22.41 -10.35 -9.08
CA ILE A 106 21.75 -9.19 -9.71
C ILE A 106 22.75 -8.39 -10.54
N ALA A 107 22.56 -8.32 -11.85
CA ALA A 107 23.45 -7.62 -12.78
C ALA A 107 24.95 -7.99 -12.64
N GLY A 108 25.23 -9.25 -12.29
CA GLY A 108 26.59 -9.74 -12.04
C GLY A 108 27.14 -9.48 -10.63
N VAL A 109 26.39 -8.80 -9.76
CA VAL A 109 26.67 -8.70 -8.33
C VAL A 109 26.24 -9.99 -7.65
N LYS A 110 27.20 -10.73 -7.10
CA LYS A 110 26.95 -12.05 -6.49
C LYS A 110 25.88 -12.02 -5.41
N LYS A 111 25.91 -10.98 -4.56
CA LYS A 111 24.98 -10.80 -3.45
C LYS A 111 24.86 -9.31 -3.11
N PHE A 112 23.64 -8.80 -3.17
CA PHE A 112 23.27 -7.46 -2.74
C PHE A 112 22.44 -7.54 -1.46
N THR A 113 22.84 -6.80 -0.44
CA THR A 113 22.19 -6.79 0.89
C THR A 113 21.90 -5.37 1.31
N TYR A 114 20.68 -5.10 1.80
CA TYR A 114 20.29 -3.80 2.31
C TYR A 114 19.28 -3.93 3.45
N THR A 115 19.56 -3.29 4.58
CA THR A 115 18.60 -3.18 5.70
C THR A 115 17.75 -1.92 5.52
N LEU A 116 16.46 -2.10 5.30
CA LEU A 116 15.49 -1.02 5.19
C LEU A 116 14.83 -0.78 6.56
N MET A 117 14.99 0.42 7.10
CA MET A 117 14.31 0.84 8.34
C MET A 117 12.89 1.34 8.03
N ARG A 118 11.92 1.06 8.90
CA ARG A 118 10.52 1.53 8.79
C ARG A 118 10.42 3.03 8.57
N ARG A 119 11.20 3.83 9.33
CA ARG A 119 11.27 5.29 9.14
C ARG A 119 11.65 5.69 7.70
N LYS A 120 12.57 4.97 7.07
CA LYS A 120 12.99 5.27 5.69
C LYS A 120 11.91 4.83 4.70
N PHE A 121 11.27 3.69 4.93
CA PHE A 121 10.11 3.23 4.17
C PHE A 121 8.97 4.27 4.18
N GLU A 122 8.59 4.77 5.36
CA GLU A 122 7.55 5.80 5.51
C GLU A 122 7.92 7.09 4.77
N GLN A 123 9.18 7.54 4.87
CA GLN A 123 9.66 8.71 4.14
C GLN A 123 9.58 8.54 2.63
N LEU A 124 9.91 7.35 2.11
CA LEU A 124 9.83 7.05 0.69
C LEU A 124 8.37 7.03 0.21
N CYS A 125 7.46 6.52 1.03
CA CYS A 125 6.04 6.37 0.69
C CYS A 125 5.18 7.59 1.03
N ASP A 126 5.71 8.62 1.72
CA ASP A 126 4.98 9.85 2.09
C ASP A 126 4.19 10.50 0.93
N PRO A 127 4.71 10.59 -0.31
CA PRO A 127 3.95 11.11 -1.44
C PRO A 127 2.72 10.24 -1.80
N ILE A 128 2.82 8.92 -1.63
CA ILE A 128 1.72 7.96 -1.87
C ILE A 128 0.67 8.13 -0.76
N TRP A 129 1.10 8.23 0.50
CA TRP A 129 0.20 8.46 1.64
C TRP A 129 -0.58 9.76 1.52
N LYS A 130 0.05 10.83 1.06
CA LYS A 130 -0.64 12.10 0.80
C LYS A 130 -1.76 11.95 -0.24
N LYS A 131 -1.55 11.15 -1.30
CA LYS A 131 -2.61 10.84 -2.27
C LYS A 131 -3.73 10.02 -1.64
N TYR A 132 -3.38 9.01 -0.85
CA TYR A 132 -4.34 8.16 -0.13
C TYR A 132 -5.26 8.98 0.80
N VAL A 133 -4.69 9.92 1.57
CA VAL A 133 -5.45 10.76 2.51
C VAL A 133 -6.31 11.83 1.80
N GLN A 134 -5.87 12.35 0.65
CA GLN A 134 -6.61 13.38 -0.08
C GLN A 134 -7.82 12.83 -0.85
N MET A 135 -7.79 11.56 -1.27
CA MET A 135 -8.87 10.94 -2.02
C MET A 135 -10.23 10.90 -1.30
N PRO A 136 -10.32 10.51 -0.02
CA PRO A 136 -11.59 10.55 0.71
C PRO A 136 -12.19 11.94 0.75
N SER A 137 -11.40 13.02 0.74
CA SER A 137 -11.93 14.39 0.71
C SER A 137 -12.75 14.71 -0.55
N ASN A 138 -12.51 13.99 -1.65
CA ASN A 138 -13.17 14.22 -2.94
C ASN A 138 -14.41 13.33 -3.12
N VAL A 139 -14.42 12.14 -2.51
CA VAL A 139 -15.56 11.21 -2.53
C VAL A 139 -16.53 11.50 -1.37
N VAL A 140 -16.00 11.97 -0.23
CA VAL A 140 -16.75 12.43 0.95
C VAL A 140 -16.94 13.95 0.89
N LEU A 141 -17.56 14.44 -0.20
CA LEU A 141 -18.08 15.82 -0.29
C LEU A 141 -19.54 15.91 0.20
N LEU A 142 -19.86 15.11 1.22
CA LEU A 142 -21.08 15.22 2.01
C LEU A 142 -20.64 15.21 3.46
N SER A 143 -20.84 16.33 4.15
CA SER A 143 -20.64 16.50 5.59
C SER A 143 -21.62 15.63 6.37
N ILE A 144 -21.43 14.31 6.33
CA ILE A 144 -22.23 13.35 7.08
C ILE A 144 -21.31 12.74 8.13
N SER A 145 -21.76 12.78 9.38
CA SER A 145 -21.14 12.08 10.50
C SER A 145 -20.93 10.62 10.11
N ILE A 146 -19.68 10.20 9.90
CA ILE A 146 -19.34 8.79 9.63
C ILE A 146 -19.36 8.07 10.98
N ASP A 147 -20.29 7.14 11.16
CA ASP A 147 -20.44 6.41 12.42
C ASP A 147 -19.36 5.33 12.58
N ASN A 148 -18.90 4.75 11.47
CA ASN A 148 -17.88 3.69 11.46
C ASN A 148 -17.03 3.74 10.18
N LEU A 149 -15.73 3.54 10.36
CA LEU A 149 -14.73 3.44 9.32
C LEU A 149 -14.22 2.00 9.23
N VAL A 150 -14.28 1.39 8.04
CA VAL A 150 -13.81 0.01 7.84
C VAL A 150 -12.70 0.01 6.79
N TYR A 151 -11.52 -0.46 7.18
CA TYR A 151 -10.40 -0.70 6.28
C TYR A 151 -10.38 -2.16 5.86
N THR A 152 -10.32 -2.41 4.55
CA THR A 152 -10.11 -3.73 3.96
C THR A 152 -8.89 -3.69 3.04
N GLY A 153 -8.19 -4.82 2.91
CA GLY A 153 -6.96 -4.94 2.11
C GLY A 153 -5.71 -5.19 2.96
N VAL A 154 -4.61 -5.54 2.29
CA VAL A 154 -3.35 -5.98 2.91
C VAL A 154 -2.73 -4.88 3.79
N PHE A 155 -3.08 -3.62 3.53
CA PHE A 155 -2.62 -2.44 4.26
C PHE A 155 -3.44 -2.05 5.49
N GLY A 156 -4.55 -2.75 5.81
CA GLY A 156 -5.21 -2.61 7.12
C GLY A 156 -4.28 -2.95 8.31
N SER A 157 -3.10 -3.50 8.02
CA SER A 157 -2.05 -3.87 8.96
C SER A 157 -0.95 -2.81 9.14
N PHE A 158 -0.92 -1.74 8.33
CA PHE A 158 0.06 -0.66 8.52
C PHE A 158 -0.53 0.39 9.46
N PRO A 159 0.03 0.60 10.65
CA PRO A 159 -0.35 1.73 11.48
C PRO A 159 0.16 3.00 10.80
N VAL A 160 -0.69 3.65 10.01
CA VAL A 160 -0.44 5.04 9.61
C VAL A 160 -0.58 5.85 10.90
N CYS A 161 0.53 6.46 11.36
CA CYS A 161 0.53 7.37 12.51
C CYS A 161 -0.33 8.61 12.24
#